data_AF-A0A2T5G8L8-F1
#
_entry.id   AF-A0A2T5G8L8-F1
#
_cell.length_a   1.000
_cell.length_b   1.000
_cell.length_c   1.000
_cell.angle_alpha   90.00
_cell.angle_beta   90.00
_cell.angle_gamma   90.00
#
_symmetry.space_group_name_H-M   'P 1'
#
loop_
_entity.id
_entity.type
_entity.pdbx_description
1 polymer ?
#
loop_
_entity_poly.entity_id
_entity_poly.type
_entity_poly.pdbx_seq_one_letter_code
_entity_poly.pdbx_strand_id
1 'polypeptide(L)' 'MRRVKVMIRCNRCGEVYILRGRRTKDGSYETGFVQCVCGNTDDFTITPVLDRTTAQLAGENPEKTREG' A
#
# COMPACT_ATOMS: atom_id res chain seq x y z
N MET A 1 18.54 -1.89 -7.02
CA MET A 1 17.45 -0.91 -6.75
C MET A 1 16.48 -1.53 -5.75
N ARG A 2 16.24 -0.90 -4.60
CA ARG A 2 15.41 -1.47 -3.54
C ARG A 2 13.92 -1.29 -3.88
N ARG A 3 13.15 -2.36 -3.79
CA ARG A 3 11.67 -2.29 -3.87
C ARG A 3 11.15 -1.75 -2.54
N VAL A 4 10.11 -0.92 -2.59
CA VAL A 4 9.51 -0.27 -1.42
C VAL A 4 8.07 -0.75 -1.30
N LYS A 5 7.60 -1.06 -0.09
CA LYS A 5 6.17 -1.29 0.14
C LYS A 5 5.43 0.03 0.04
N VAL A 6 4.32 0.04 -0.68
CA VAL A 6 3.45 1.21 -0.82
C VAL A 6 2.02 0.82 -0.51
N MET A 7 1.30 1.75 0.12
CA MET A 7 -0.13 1.70 0.31
C MET A 7 -0.79 2.54 -0.79
N ILE A 8 -1.78 1.97 -1.46
CA ILE A 8 -2.60 2.62 -2.49
C ILE A 8 -4.02 2.65 -1.95
N ARG A 9 -4.58 3.84 -1.74
CA ARG A 9 -5.97 4.03 -1.34
C ARG A 9 -6.77 4.56 -2.53
N CYS A 10 -7.89 3.91 -2.87
CA CYS A 10 -8.85 4.44 -3.82
C CYS A 10 -9.65 5.57 -3.20
N ASN A 11 -9.63 6.75 -3.80
CA ASN A 11 -10.37 7.90 -3.28
C ASN A 11 -11.87 7.83 -3.63
N ARG A 12 -12.27 6.96 -4.58
CA ARG A 12 -13.69 6.76 -4.94
C ARG A 12 -14.44 5.80 -4.01
N CYS A 13 -13.82 4.68 -3.62
CA CYS A 13 -14.49 3.64 -2.81
C CYS A 13 -13.83 3.36 -1.44
N GLY A 14 -12.63 3.88 -1.20
CA GLY A 14 -11.90 3.69 0.07
C GLY A 14 -11.05 2.42 0.15
N GLU A 15 -11.11 1.53 -0.85
CA GLU A 15 -10.33 0.27 -0.86
C GLU A 15 -8.82 0.55 -0.76
N VAL A 16 -8.11 -0.30 -0.03
CA VAL A 16 -6.67 -0.14 0.25
C VAL A 16 -5.89 -1.36 -0.22
N TYR A 17 -4.84 -1.12 -1.00
CA TYR A 17 -3.95 -2.15 -1.53
C TYR A 17 -2.52 -1.93 -1.02
N ILE A 18 -1.84 -3.00 -0.59
CA ILE A 18 -0.42 -2.96 -0.24
C ILE A 18 0.38 -3.70 -1.31
N LEU A 19 1.22 -2.99 -2.06
CA LEU A 19 2.04 -3.56 -3.13
C LEU A 19 3.51 -3.23 -2.94
N ARG A 20 4.37 -3.89 -3.72
CA ARG A 20 5.78 -3.53 -3.83
C ARG A 20 5.98 -2.67 -5.08
N GLY A 21 6.36 -1.42 -4.88
CA GLY A 21 6.66 -0.46 -5.93
C GLY A 21 8.15 -0.19 -6.09
N ARG A 22 8.46 0.70 -7.03
CA ARG A 22 9.80 1.19 -7.32
C ARG A 22 9.82 2.70 -7.11
N ARG A 23 10.73 3.20 -6.27
CA ARG A 23 10.94 4.64 -6.13
C ARG A 23 11.71 5.15 -7.35
N THR A 24 11.16 6.14 -8.04
CA THR A 24 11.77 6.77 -9.21
C THR A 24 12.77 7.86 -8.79
N LYS A 25 13.50 8.44 -9.75
CA LYS A 25 14.52 9.47 -9.47
C LYS A 25 13.92 10.80 -9.02
N ASP A 26 12.73 11.12 -9.50
CA ASP A 26 11.90 12.28 -9.12
C ASP A 26 11.22 12.11 -7.75
N GLY A 27 11.34 10.93 -7.14
CA GLY A 27 10.82 10.65 -5.81
C GLY A 27 9.39 10.10 -5.78
N SER A 28 8.75 9.94 -6.94
CA SER A 28 7.47 9.25 -7.07
C SER A 28 7.61 7.72 -6.92
N TYR A 29 6.47 7.03 -6.84
CA TYR A 29 6.39 5.59 -6.68
C TYR A 29 5.69 4.97 -7.88
N GLU A 30 6.45 4.26 -8.69
CA GLU A 30 5.91 3.44 -9.76
C GLU A 30 5.36 2.12 -9.19
N THR A 31 4.12 1.80 -9.55
CA THR A 31 3.46 0.56 -9.19
C THR A 31 2.85 -0.07 -10.44
N GLY A 32 2.66 -1.39 -10.44
CA GLY A 32 1.92 -2.09 -11.50
C GLY A 32 0.41 -2.07 -11.30
N PHE A 33 -0.12 -1.20 -10.45
CA PHE A 33 -1.54 -1.12 -10.15
C PHE A 33 -2.25 -0.33 -11.25
N VAL A 34 -3.23 -0.96 -11.91
CA VAL A 34 -3.91 -0.40 -13.08
C VAL A 34 -5.33 0.08 -12.73
N GLN A 35 -6.07 -0.66 -11.92
CA GLN A 35 -7.48 -0.37 -11.66
C GLN A 35 -7.93 -0.90 -10.29
N CYS A 36 -8.81 -0.14 -9.63
CA CYS A 36 -9.54 -0.59 -8.44
C CYS A 36 -10.67 -1.55 -8.82
N VAL A 37 -11.06 -2.40 -7.87
CA VAL A 37 -12.23 -3.29 -8.05
C VAL A 37 -13.55 -2.53 -8.28
N CYS A 38 -13.65 -1.27 -7.85
CA CYS A 38 -14.82 -0.41 -8.12
C CYS A 38 -14.84 0.21 -9.53
N GLY A 39 -13.82 -0.04 -10.37
CA GLY A 39 -13.71 0.53 -11.71
C GLY A 39 -12.90 1.83 -11.80
N ASN A 40 -12.45 2.39 -10.67
CA ASN A 40 -11.58 3.56 -10.68
C ASN A 40 -10.22 3.26 -11.33
N THR A 41 -9.70 4.15 -12.18
CA THR A 41 -8.43 3.98 -12.92
C THR A 41 -7.43 5.12 -12.69
N ASP A 42 -7.85 6.23 -12.08
CA ASP A 42 -7.04 7.46 -12.03
C ASP A 42 -6.97 8.14 -10.65
N ASP A 43 -7.97 7.92 -9.78
CA ASP A 43 -8.07 8.66 -8.52
C ASP A 43 -7.56 7.87 -7.30
N PHE A 44 -6.24 7.90 -7.09
CA PHE A 44 -5.55 7.13 -6.05
C PHE A 44 -4.60 7.98 -5.19
N THR A 45 -4.54 7.65 -3.90
CA THR A 45 -3.50 8.15 -2.99
C THR A 45 -2.46 7.06 -2.76
N ILE A 46 -1.19 7.32 -3.10
CA ILE A 46 -0.08 6.37 -2.92
C ILE A 46 0.89 6.89 -1.86
N THR A 47 1.16 6.08 -0.84
CA THR A 47 2.09 6.44 0.26
C THR A 47 3.09 5.30 0.51
N PRO A 48 4.35 5.60 0.85
CA PRO A 48 5.30 4.58 1.28
C PRO A 48 4.89 4.00 2.63
N VAL A 49 4.94 2.68 2.76
CA VAL A 49 4.83 2.00 4.05
C VAL A 49 6.20 2.07 4.71
N LEU A 50 6.36 3.02 5.63
CA LEU A 50 7.53 3.17 6.47
C LEU A 50 7.28 2.32 7.73
N ASP A 51 7.87 1.14 7.80
CA ASP A 51 7.80 0.21 8.94
C ASP A 51 8.06 0.99 10.27
N ARG A 52 7.31 0.95 11.38
CA ARG A 52 6.51 -0.10 12.05
C ARG A 52 5.04 0.28 12.35
N THR A 53 4.61 1.51 12.06
CA THR A 53 3.31 2.05 12.54
C THR A 53 2.19 1.95 11.51
N THR A 54 2.50 1.87 10.22
CA THR A 54 1.49 1.86 9.15
C THR A 54 0.84 0.49 8.89
N ALA A 55 1.42 -0.60 9.41
CA ALA A 55 0.82 -1.94 9.36
C ALA A 55 -0.50 -2.03 10.17
N GLN A 56 -0.65 -1.19 11.21
CA GLN A 56 -1.85 -1.14 12.04
C GLN A 56 -3.09 -0.65 11.29
N LEU A 57 -2.93 0.13 10.20
CA LEU A 57 -4.05 0.58 9.37
C LEU A 57 -4.52 -0.48 8.36
N ALA A 58 -3.74 -1.55 8.16
CA ALA A 58 -4.07 -2.63 7.22
C ALA A 58 -4.74 -3.84 7.89
N GLY A 59 -5.10 -3.75 9.18
CA GLY A 59 -5.90 -4.78 9.84
C GLY A 59 -5.16 -6.08 10.14
N GLU A 60 -4.02 -6.01 10.84
CA GLU A 60 -3.50 -7.19 11.53
C GLU A 60 -4.32 -7.43 12.82
N ASN A 61 -4.98 -8.59 12.91
CA ASN A 61 -5.48 -9.11 14.19
C ASN A 61 -4.26 -9.65 14.98
N PRO A 62 -3.88 -9.05 16.12
CA PRO A 62 -2.60 -9.35 16.78
C PRO A 62 -2.60 -10.65 17.61
N GLU A 63 -3.64 -11.48 17.58
CA GLU A 63 -3.69 -12.72 18.36
C GLU A 63 -3.30 -13.99 17.57
N LYS A 64 -2.00 -14.20 17.36
CA LYS A 64 -1.37 -15.53 17.45
C LYS A 64 0.14 -15.42 17.21
N THR A 65 0.90 -15.43 18.29
CA THR A 65 1.91 -16.47 18.52
C THR A 65 2.12 -16.55 20.03
N ARG A 66 1.42 -17.52 20.64
CA ARG A 66 1.74 -18.05 21.96
C ARG A 66 3.00 -18.90 21.84
N GLU A 67 3.79 -18.82 22.90
CA GLU A 67 4.64 -19.85 23.48
C GLU A 67 5.99 -20.21 22.81
N GLY A 68 6.96 -20.27 23.72
CA GLY A 68 8.37 -20.63 23.56
C GLY A 68 9.10 -20.20 24.81
#